data_AF-S2FAA0-F1
#
_entry.id   AF-S2FAA0-F1
#
_cell.length_a   1.000
_cell.length_b   1.000
_cell.length_c   1.000
_cell.angle_alpha   90.00
_cell.angle_beta   90.00
_cell.angle_gamma   90.00
#
_symmetry.space_group_name_H-M   'P 1'
#
loop_
_entity.id
_entity.type
_entity.pdbx_description
1 polymer ?
#
loop_
_entity_poly.entity_id
_entity_poly.type
_entity_poly.pdbx_seq_one_letter_code
_entity_poly.pdbx_strand_id
1 'polypeptide(L)' 'MSIAQISLPKGVGPHAEKLFDAITQASSADELNRAGGKAEGFVLGLESTKAIKSQVAESLYVAYDDAASQRATELA' A
#
# COMPACT_ATOMS: atom_id res chain seq x y z
N MET A 1 -3.72 3.92 9.17
CA MET A 1 -4.52 4.85 8.32
C MET A 1 -5.35 4.06 7.30
N SER A 2 -6.40 4.63 6.68
CA SER A 2 -7.14 3.99 5.56
C SER A 2 -6.79 4.66 4.24
N ILE A 3 -6.67 3.90 3.15
CA ILE A 3 -6.43 4.44 1.81
C ILE A 3 -7.70 4.97 1.11
N ALA A 4 -8.89 4.78 1.70
CA ALA A 4 -10.16 5.18 1.09
C ALA A 4 -10.30 6.70 0.85
N GLN A 5 -9.48 7.51 1.54
CA GLN A 5 -9.44 8.97 1.37
C GLN A 5 -8.55 9.41 0.20
N ILE A 6 -7.77 8.50 -0.38
CA ILE A 6 -6.85 8.81 -1.48
C ILE A 6 -7.64 8.77 -2.80
N SER A 7 -7.63 9.88 -3.54
CA SER A 7 -8.26 9.96 -4.87
C SER A 7 -7.43 9.17 -5.90
N LEU A 8 -7.86 7.94 -6.18
CA LEU A 8 -7.21 7.05 -7.12
C LEU A 8 -7.90 7.03 -8.50
N PRO A 9 -7.14 6.81 -9.59
CA PRO A 9 -7.72 6.59 -10.91
C PRO A 9 -8.68 5.41 -10.95
N LYS A 10 -9.61 5.42 -11.90
CA LYS A 10 -10.52 4.29 -12.14
C LYS A 10 -9.71 3.01 -12.42
N GLY A 11 -10.05 1.93 -11.72
CA GLY A 11 -9.37 0.64 -11.83
C GLY A 11 -8.16 0.46 -10.90
N VAL A 12 -7.58 1.55 -10.37
CA VAL A 12 -6.44 1.48 -9.44
C VAL A 12 -6.92 1.18 -8.01
N GLY A 13 -8.03 1.80 -7.59
CA GLY A 13 -8.59 1.68 -6.23
C GLY A 13 -8.69 0.24 -5.72
N PRO A 14 -9.38 -0.69 -6.44
CA PRO A 14 -9.52 -2.06 -5.98
C PRO A 14 -8.19 -2.83 -5.86
N HIS A 15 -7.18 -2.48 -6.65
CA HIS A 15 -5.86 -3.09 -6.52
C HIS A 15 -5.10 -2.53 -5.32
N ALA A 16 -5.18 -1.21 -5.10
CA ALA A 16 -4.61 -0.57 -3.93
C ALA A 16 -5.22 -1.12 -2.63
N GLU A 17 -6.54 -1.27 -2.58
CA GLU A 17 -7.26 -1.82 -1.42
C GLU A 17 -6.84 -3.26 -1.14
N LYS A 18 -6.76 -4.12 -2.16
CA LYS A 18 -6.28 -5.49 -1.99
C LYS A 18 -4.85 -5.58 -1.43
N LEU A 19 -3.98 -4.67 -1.83
CA LEU A 19 -2.60 -4.61 -1.32
C LEU A 19 -2.59 -4.13 0.13
N PHE A 20 -3.42 -3.15 0.47
CA PHE A 20 -3.62 -2.68 1.84
C PHE A 20 -4.15 -3.79 2.76
N ASP A 21 -5.18 -4.52 2.31
CA ASP A 21 -5.75 -5.65 3.04
C ASP A 21 -4.70 -6.75 3.25
N ALA A 22 -3.88 -7.05 2.22
CA ALA A 22 -2.80 -8.03 2.35
C ALA A 22 -1.75 -7.63 3.40
N ILE A 23 -1.45 -6.33 3.55
CA ILE A 23 -0.57 -5.83 4.60
C ILE A 23 -1.22 -6.00 5.97
N THR A 24 -2.45 -5.50 6.14
CA THR A 24 -3.14 -5.51 7.44
C THR A 24 -3.53 -6.91 7.92
N GLN A 25 -3.71 -7.87 7.01
CA GLN A 25 -4.06 -9.25 7.32
C GLN A 25 -2.86 -10.21 7.35
N ALA A 26 -1.64 -9.74 7.12
CA ALA A 26 -0.44 -10.58 7.12
C ALA A 26 -0.32 -11.35 8.45
N SER A 27 -0.14 -12.67 8.41
CA SER A 27 -0.10 -13.51 9.62
C SER A 27 1.32 -13.80 10.12
N SER A 28 2.33 -13.32 9.39
CA SER A 28 3.74 -13.51 9.70
C SER A 28 4.59 -12.37 9.13
N ALA A 29 5.79 -12.18 9.68
CA ALA A 29 6.73 -11.17 9.18
C ALA A 29 7.11 -11.40 7.70
N ASP A 30 7.22 -12.66 7.26
CA ASP A 30 7.47 -13.02 5.87
C ASP A 30 6.32 -12.65 4.93
N GLU A 31 5.08 -12.81 5.37
CA GLU A 31 3.91 -12.36 4.60
C GLU A 31 3.83 -10.84 4.55
N LEU A 32 4.11 -10.17 5.67
CA LEU A 32 4.11 -8.73 5.77
C LEU A 32 5.15 -8.09 4.83
N ASN A 33 6.39 -8.58 4.85
CA ASN A 33 7.45 -8.11 3.95
C ASN A 33 7.08 -8.31 2.47
N ARG A 34 6.44 -9.44 2.13
CA ARG A 34 5.97 -9.70 0.76
C ARG A 34 4.81 -8.78 0.35
N ALA A 35 3.87 -8.52 1.26
CA ALA A 35 2.75 -7.61 1.00
C ALA A 35 3.24 -6.16 0.84
N GLY A 36 4.12 -5.70 1.74
CA GLY A 36 4.76 -4.38 1.69
C GLY A 36 5.52 -4.15 0.39
N GLY A 37 6.42 -5.08 0.01
CA GLY A 37 7.18 -4.95 -1.24
C GLY A 37 6.30 -4.95 -2.50
N LYS A 38 5.18 -5.68 -2.51
CA LYS A 38 4.20 -5.62 -3.61
C LYS A 38 3.49 -4.26 -3.65
N ALA A 39 3.13 -3.71 -2.49
CA ALA A 39 2.50 -2.42 -2.39
C ALA A 39 3.44 -1.30 -2.88
N GLU A 40 4.70 -1.30 -2.44
CA GLU A 40 5.72 -0.36 -2.92
C GLU A 40 5.93 -0.46 -4.42
N GLY A 41 6.13 -1.67 -4.96
CA GLY A 41 6.31 -1.87 -6.40
C GLY A 41 5.10 -1.43 -7.22
N PHE A 42 3.88 -1.57 -6.68
CA PHE A 42 2.67 -1.08 -7.31
C PHE A 42 2.62 0.45 -7.38
N VAL A 43 2.90 1.15 -6.27
CA VAL A 43 2.94 2.62 -6.25
C VAL A 43 4.02 3.15 -7.20
N LEU A 44 5.21 2.54 -7.18
CA LEU A 44 6.31 2.89 -8.09
C LEU A 44 5.90 2.71 -9.55
N GLY A 45 5.19 1.64 -9.89
CA GLY A 45 4.69 1.40 -11.24
C GLY A 45 3.69 2.46 -11.70
N LEU A 46 2.77 2.87 -10.82
CA LEU A 46 1.82 3.95 -11.11
C LEU A 46 2.51 5.31 -11.29
N GLU A 47 3.51 5.60 -10.46
CA GLU A 47 4.30 6.82 -10.57
C GLU A 47 5.14 6.84 -11.85
N SER A 48 5.86 5.75 -12.15
CA SER A 48 6.73 5.62 -13.32
C SER A 48 5.96 5.73 -14.64
N THR A 49 4.71 5.23 -14.66
CA THR A 49 3.81 5.34 -15.82
C THR A 49 3.03 6.65 -15.86
N LYS A 50 3.21 7.54 -14.88
CA LYS A 50 2.46 8.79 -14.70
C LYS A 50 0.94 8.58 -14.61
N ALA A 51 0.51 7.41 -14.17
CA ALA A 51 -0.91 7.10 -13.93
C ALA A 51 -1.46 7.90 -12.74
N ILE A 52 -0.59 8.29 -11.80
CA ILE A 52 -0.90 9.12 -10.64
C ILE A 52 0.09 10.29 -10.52
N LYS A 53 -0.31 11.33 -9.79
CA LYS A 53 0.59 12.45 -9.42
C LYS A 53 1.48 12.03 -8.25
N SER A 54 2.66 12.63 -8.12
CA SER A 54 3.59 12.36 -7.01
C SER A 54 2.95 12.52 -5.63
N GLN A 55 2.08 13.52 -5.42
CA GLN A 55 1.36 13.69 -4.16
C GLN A 55 0.43 12.49 -3.81
N VAL A 56 -0.16 11.86 -4.84
CA VAL A 56 -1.00 10.66 -4.66
C VAL A 56 -0.11 9.44 -4.37
N ALA A 57 1.05 9.34 -5.04
CA ALA A 57 2.04 8.30 -4.77
C ALA A 57 2.56 8.39 -3.33
N GLU A 58 2.95 9.58 -2.89
CA GLU A 58 3.38 9.86 -1.51
C GLU A 58 2.31 9.45 -0.49
N SER A 59 1.05 9.82 -0.73
CA SER A 59 -0.06 9.43 0.14
C SER A 59 -0.23 7.92 0.24
N LEU A 60 -0.02 7.18 -0.87
CA LEU A 60 -0.07 5.71 -0.87
C LEU A 60 1.11 5.11 -0.12
N TYR A 61 2.34 5.58 -0.37
CA TYR A 61 3.52 5.11 0.35
C TYR A 61 3.37 5.28 1.86
N VAL A 62 2.95 6.48 2.31
CA VAL A 62 2.70 6.75 3.74
C VAL A 62 1.63 5.82 4.31
N ALA A 63 0.52 5.61 3.60
CA ALA A 63 -0.55 4.77 4.11
C ALA A 63 -0.16 3.27 4.19
N TYR A 64 0.62 2.78 3.23
CA TYR A 64 1.14 1.40 3.26
C TYR A 64 2.21 1.21 4.33
N ASP A 65 3.12 2.17 4.48
CA ASP A 65 4.17 2.13 5.50
C ASP A 65 3.60 2.18 6.92
N ASP A 66 2.60 3.04 7.16
CA ASP A 66 1.88 3.13 8.43
C ASP A 66 1.18 1.80 8.76
N ALA A 67 0.48 1.20 7.78
CA ALA A 67 -0.18 -0.09 7.97
C ALA A 67 0.83 -1.23 8.20
N ALA A 68 1.95 -1.22 7.49
CA ALA A 68 2.98 -2.23 7.65
C ALA A 68 3.68 -2.11 9.01
N SER A 69 4.01 -0.89 9.44
CA SER A 69 4.60 -0.61 10.74
C SER A 69 3.66 -1.01 11.89
N GLN A 70 2.38 -0.69 11.77
CA GLN A 70 1.36 -1.11 12.74
C GLN A 70 1.27 -2.63 12.80
N ARG A 71 1.19 -3.31 11.65
CA ARG A 71 1.09 -4.77 11.62
C ARG A 71 2.36 -5.46 12.11
N ALA A 72 3.53 -4.92 11.82
CA ALA A 72 4.80 -5.43 12.31
C ALA A 72 4.85 -5.40 13.85
N THR A 73 4.32 -4.34 14.45
CA THR A 73 4.22 -4.21 15.91
C THR A 73 3.29 -5.26 16.52
N GLU A 74 2.20 -5.63 15.82
CA GLU A 74 1.27 -6.66 16.28
C GLU A 74 1.81 -8.10 16.13
N LEU A 75 2.78 -8.32 15.24
CA LEU A 75 3.39 -9.61 14.95
C LEU A 75 4.67 -9.89 15.77
N ALA A 76 5.14 -8.91 16.54
CA ALA A 76 6.33 -8.99 17.40
C ALA A 76 6.02 -9.62 18.77
#